data_AF-A0A161SS03-F1
#
_entry.id   AF-A0A161SS03-F1
#
_cell.length_a   1.000
_cell.length_b   1.000
_cell.length_c   1.000
_cell.angle_alpha   90.00
_cell.angle_beta   90.00
_cell.angle_gamma   90.00
#
_symmetry.space_group_name_H-M   'P 1'
#
loop_
_entity.id
_entity.type
_entity.pdbx_description
1 polymer ?
#
loop_
_entity_poly.entity_id
_entity_poly.type
_entity_poly.pdbx_seq_one_letter_code
_entity_poly.pdbx_strand_id
1 'polypeptide(L)'
;MTYAIPGSTPDGGGPIGETYGAALVRIGDESLVVDALRGIRFTGWVAPAESGWVVALGDPGDGTVATARSGVLEVGAALAAALHTVVVVARVRLDRQLVLAAFRGPDELGRYSSDPSREPGADDEVLAEPFGVEHAEAFAEAVGRADAAEELAEVLGEELDTDSVYESERLARVLGLLGLPRWIVAAGALPRDLPTGPRTKDLVRLGAGATGAKGVVQGRAAAAARRRMPPPPAIADPPRADDLGIDPWLL
;
A
#
# COMPACT_ATOMS: atom_id res chain seq x y z
N MET A 1 -9.88 -18.46 32.26
CA MET A 1 -10.19 -19.29 31.09
C MET A 1 -9.98 -18.44 29.85
N THR A 2 -8.85 -18.65 29.19
CA THR A 2 -8.44 -17.91 27.99
C THR A 2 -8.80 -18.78 26.80
N TYR A 3 -9.74 -18.36 25.98
CA TYR A 3 -10.08 -19.06 24.74
C TYR A 3 -9.12 -18.60 23.65
N ALA A 4 -8.39 -19.56 23.08
CA ALA A 4 -7.66 -19.40 21.83
C ALA A 4 -8.66 -19.28 20.68
N ILE A 5 -8.46 -18.30 19.80
CA ILE A 5 -9.14 -18.22 18.50
C ILE A 5 -8.33 -19.09 17.54
N PRO A 6 -8.92 -20.10 16.87
CA PRO A 6 -8.23 -20.85 15.82
C PRO A 6 -8.32 -20.05 14.52
N GLY A 7 -7.21 -19.43 14.15
CA GLY A 7 -6.94 -18.95 12.81
C GLY A 7 -5.53 -19.39 12.48
N SER A 8 -5.40 -20.17 11.41
CA SER A 8 -4.19 -20.72 10.79
C SER A 8 -2.91 -19.99 11.22
N THR A 9 -2.07 -20.67 11.99
CA THR A 9 -0.64 -20.33 12.02
C THR A 9 -0.12 -20.52 10.60
N PRO A 10 0.58 -19.54 10.00
CA PRO A 10 1.40 -19.83 8.85
C PRO A 10 2.42 -20.88 9.28
N ASP A 11 2.60 -21.93 8.49
CA ASP A 11 3.73 -22.84 8.66
C ASP A 11 5.02 -22.00 8.60
N GLY A 12 5.78 -22.01 9.70
CA GLY A 12 7.01 -21.22 9.86
C GLY A 12 6.92 -20.19 10.99
N GLY A 13 7.26 -20.61 12.21
CA GLY A 13 7.31 -19.77 13.42
C GLY A 13 8.46 -18.75 13.46
N GLY A 14 8.62 -17.96 12.40
CA GLY A 14 9.52 -16.81 12.35
C GLY A 14 8.87 -15.53 12.92
N PRO A 15 9.65 -14.47 13.19
CA PRO A 15 9.10 -13.18 13.55
C PRO A 15 8.13 -12.67 12.47
N ILE A 16 6.99 -12.11 12.90
CA ILE A 16 6.02 -11.48 12.01
C ILE A 16 6.64 -10.19 11.49
N GLY A 17 6.81 -10.08 10.17
CA GLY A 17 7.38 -8.89 9.54
C GLY A 17 6.47 -7.66 9.60
N GLU A 18 7.03 -6.49 9.31
CA GLU A 18 6.32 -5.22 9.36
C GLU A 18 5.18 -5.14 8.33
N THR A 19 4.14 -4.37 8.67
CA THR A 19 2.98 -4.16 7.80
C THR A 19 2.62 -2.70 7.75
N TYR A 20 2.60 -2.12 6.55
CA TYR A 20 2.28 -0.73 6.36
C TYR A 20 1.74 -0.48 4.95
N GLY A 21 0.92 0.56 4.83
CA GLY A 21 0.34 0.97 3.56
C GLY A 21 0.36 2.49 3.46
N ALA A 22 0.76 2.99 2.31
CA ALA A 22 1.00 4.40 2.05
C ALA A 22 0.39 4.80 0.71
N ALA A 23 -0.27 5.96 0.66
CA ALA A 23 -0.59 6.67 -0.57
C ALA A 23 0.29 7.92 -0.65
N LEU A 24 1.10 8.02 -1.69
CA LEU A 24 1.97 9.14 -2.00
C LEU A 24 1.30 9.99 -3.08
N VAL A 25 0.94 11.21 -2.74
CA VAL A 25 0.19 12.13 -3.61
C VAL A 25 1.11 13.21 -4.12
N ARG A 26 1.19 13.40 -5.44
CA ARG A 26 2.03 14.43 -6.07
C ARG A 26 1.36 15.79 -5.94
N ILE A 27 1.56 16.46 -4.81
CA ILE A 27 0.98 17.76 -4.50
C ILE A 27 1.84 18.49 -3.47
N GLY A 28 1.89 19.83 -3.58
CA GLY A 28 2.70 20.68 -2.70
C GLY A 28 1.98 21.15 -1.44
N ASP A 29 0.67 20.89 -1.32
CA ASP A 29 -0.18 21.36 -0.22
C ASP A 29 -0.84 20.18 0.49
N GLU A 30 -0.38 19.91 1.71
CA GLU A 30 -0.90 18.86 2.58
C GLU A 30 -2.37 19.06 2.93
N SER A 31 -2.83 20.30 3.04
CA SER A 31 -4.20 20.60 3.48
C SER A 31 -5.26 20.04 2.52
N LEU A 32 -4.96 20.03 1.22
CA LEU A 32 -5.82 19.46 0.18
C LEU A 32 -5.95 17.94 0.34
N VAL A 33 -4.85 17.26 0.66
CA VAL A 33 -4.85 15.81 0.93
C VAL A 33 -5.63 15.51 2.20
N VAL A 34 -5.40 16.27 3.27
CA VAL A 34 -6.14 16.12 4.54
C VAL A 34 -7.63 16.28 4.29
N ASP A 35 -8.07 17.33 3.59
CA ASP A 35 -9.50 17.57 3.35
C ASP A 35 -10.15 16.48 2.48
N ALA A 36 -9.46 15.98 1.45
CA ALA A 36 -9.93 14.83 0.68
C ALA A 36 -10.07 13.57 1.55
N LEU A 37 -9.08 13.28 2.39
CA LEU A 37 -9.08 12.13 3.32
C LEU A 37 -10.18 12.23 4.39
N ARG A 38 -10.53 13.45 4.83
CA ARG A 38 -11.68 13.67 5.72
C ARG A 38 -12.99 13.27 5.04
N GLY A 39 -13.16 13.60 3.76
CA GLY A 39 -14.34 13.25 2.96
C GLY A 39 -14.63 11.75 2.93
N ILE A 40 -13.58 10.92 2.88
CA ILE A 40 -13.69 9.44 2.85
C ILE A 40 -13.52 8.78 4.24
N ARG A 41 -13.52 9.59 5.31
CA ARG A 41 -13.33 9.17 6.71
C ARG A 41 -12.10 8.28 6.91
N PHE A 42 -10.98 8.70 6.35
CA PHE A 42 -9.70 7.99 6.50
C PHE A 42 -9.24 7.90 7.97
N THR A 43 -8.55 6.81 8.30
CA THR A 43 -7.84 6.63 9.57
C THR A 43 -6.39 6.33 9.29
N GLY A 44 -5.51 7.12 9.86
CA GLY A 44 -4.08 7.05 9.59
C GLY A 44 -3.36 8.35 9.91
N TRP A 45 -2.19 8.52 9.32
CA TRP A 45 -1.33 9.68 9.48
C TRP A 45 -1.08 10.34 8.14
N VAL A 46 -0.97 11.66 8.12
CA VAL A 46 -0.57 12.44 6.95
C VAL A 46 0.71 13.18 7.30
N ALA A 47 1.72 13.04 6.45
CA ALA A 47 3.00 13.71 6.58
C ALA A 47 2.99 15.06 5.84
N PRO A 48 3.80 16.03 6.28
CA PRO A 48 3.96 17.28 5.55
C PRO A 48 4.51 17.04 4.15
N ALA A 49 4.27 17.99 3.25
CA ALA A 49 4.79 17.91 1.89
C ALA A 49 6.32 17.89 1.88
N GLU A 50 6.90 16.91 1.20
CA GLU A 50 8.33 16.73 1.02
C GLU A 50 8.62 16.47 -0.47
N SER A 51 9.49 17.29 -1.08
CA SER A 51 9.88 17.13 -2.50
C SER A 51 8.70 17.04 -3.48
N GLY A 52 7.60 17.75 -3.19
CA GLY A 52 6.38 17.76 -4.01
C GLY A 52 5.45 16.57 -3.80
N TRP A 53 5.66 15.78 -2.73
CA TRP A 53 4.84 14.64 -2.36
C TRP A 53 4.28 14.79 -0.95
N VAL A 54 3.02 14.41 -0.78
CA VAL A 54 2.38 14.23 0.52
C VAL A 54 2.11 12.76 0.74
N VAL A 55 2.51 12.23 1.90
CA VAL A 55 2.35 10.81 2.22
C VAL A 55 1.23 10.61 3.24
N ALA A 56 0.24 9.79 2.90
CA ALA A 56 -0.80 9.32 3.80
C ALA A 56 -0.59 7.85 4.15
N LEU A 57 -0.32 7.56 5.42
CA LEU A 57 -0.11 6.21 5.97
C LEU A 57 -1.40 5.66 6.57
N GLY A 58 -1.84 4.50 6.09
CA GLY A 58 -2.99 3.79 6.65
C GLY A 58 -2.72 3.22 8.04
N ASP A 59 -3.73 3.21 8.91
CA ASP A 59 -3.67 2.55 10.22
C ASP A 59 -4.94 1.72 10.48
N PRO A 60 -4.86 0.36 10.45
CA PRO A 60 -3.67 -0.45 10.12
C PRO A 60 -3.32 -0.38 8.62
N GLY A 61 -2.06 -0.64 8.26
CA GLY A 61 -1.56 -0.40 6.89
C GLY A 61 -2.07 -1.34 5.81
N ASP A 62 -2.40 -2.59 6.13
CA ASP A 62 -2.94 -3.59 5.20
C ASP A 62 -4.46 -3.82 5.36
N GLY A 63 -5.11 -3.10 6.26
CA GLY A 63 -6.53 -3.25 6.55
C GLY A 63 -7.41 -2.20 5.87
N THR A 64 -8.70 -2.23 6.21
CA THR A 64 -9.62 -1.15 5.84
C THR A 64 -9.25 0.11 6.63
N VAL A 65 -9.00 1.20 5.93
CA VAL A 65 -8.58 2.50 6.50
C VAL A 65 -9.57 3.63 6.22
N ALA A 66 -10.53 3.44 5.32
CA ALA A 66 -11.56 4.42 5.00
C ALA A 66 -12.98 3.82 5.03
N THR A 67 -14.00 4.56 4.60
CA THR A 67 -15.36 4.02 4.42
C THR A 67 -15.42 2.96 3.32
N ALA A 68 -16.58 2.31 3.14
CA ALA A 68 -16.84 1.39 2.01
C ALA A 68 -15.82 0.24 1.87
N ARG A 69 -15.25 -0.23 2.99
CA ARG A 69 -14.20 -1.27 3.02
C ARG A 69 -12.91 -0.87 2.27
N SER A 70 -12.65 0.41 2.07
CA SER A 70 -11.47 0.87 1.34
C SER A 70 -10.18 0.67 2.14
N GLY A 71 -9.23 -0.06 1.54
CA GLY A 71 -7.84 -0.12 1.94
C GLY A 71 -7.04 1.03 1.33
N VAL A 72 -5.70 0.96 1.42
CA VAL A 72 -4.82 2.05 0.93
C VAL A 72 -4.84 2.20 -0.60
N LEU A 73 -5.13 1.13 -1.34
CA LEU A 73 -5.27 1.16 -2.80
C LEU A 73 -6.50 1.97 -3.23
N GLU A 74 -7.66 1.68 -2.64
CA GLU A 74 -8.89 2.43 -2.92
C GLU A 74 -8.79 3.89 -2.44
N VAL A 75 -8.09 4.13 -1.33
CA VAL A 75 -7.77 5.50 -0.88
C VAL A 75 -6.91 6.23 -1.91
N GLY A 76 -5.88 5.57 -2.45
CA GLY A 76 -5.04 6.16 -3.48
C GLY A 76 -5.80 6.52 -4.75
N ALA A 77 -6.64 5.61 -5.25
CA ALA A 77 -7.52 5.86 -6.39
C ALA A 77 -8.47 7.04 -6.12
N ALA A 78 -9.10 7.08 -4.93
CA ALA A 78 -9.99 8.17 -4.55
C ALA A 78 -9.27 9.53 -4.47
N LEU A 79 -8.04 9.55 -3.95
CA LEU A 79 -7.21 10.77 -3.88
C LEU A 79 -6.80 11.25 -5.28
N ALA A 80 -6.37 10.32 -6.14
CA ALA A 80 -5.98 10.65 -7.52
C ALA A 80 -7.17 11.27 -8.27
N ALA A 81 -8.35 10.67 -8.17
CA ALA A 81 -9.57 11.15 -8.80
C ALA A 81 -10.00 12.52 -8.24
N ALA A 82 -10.00 12.69 -6.91
CA ALA A 82 -10.46 13.92 -6.26
C ALA A 82 -9.53 15.12 -6.48
N LEU A 83 -8.22 14.87 -6.58
CA LEU A 83 -7.20 15.91 -6.70
C LEU A 83 -6.65 16.05 -8.13
N HIS A 84 -7.13 15.23 -9.07
CA HIS A 84 -6.69 15.18 -10.47
C HIS A 84 -5.16 15.15 -10.63
N THR A 85 -4.49 14.36 -9.78
CA THR A 85 -3.02 14.29 -9.73
C THR A 85 -2.52 12.84 -9.80
N VAL A 86 -1.19 12.70 -9.83
CA VAL A 86 -0.53 11.40 -9.72
C VAL A 86 -0.53 10.94 -8.26
N VAL A 87 -0.94 9.69 -8.06
CA VAL A 87 -0.83 9.00 -6.76
C VAL A 87 -0.13 7.67 -6.97
N VAL A 88 0.89 7.40 -6.16
CA VAL A 88 1.52 6.08 -6.05
C VAL A 88 1.10 5.47 -4.72
N VAL A 89 0.66 4.23 -4.73
CA VAL A 89 0.32 3.47 -3.52
C VAL A 89 1.35 2.39 -3.33
N ALA A 90 1.80 2.20 -2.10
CA ALA A 90 2.61 1.06 -1.69
C ALA A 90 1.98 0.37 -0.48
N ARG A 91 1.95 -0.95 -0.48
CA ARG A 91 1.52 -1.77 0.66
C ARG A 91 2.50 -2.91 0.86
N VAL A 92 3.07 -2.99 2.04
CA VAL A 92 3.85 -4.16 2.49
C VAL A 92 3.03 -4.89 3.54
N ARG A 93 2.88 -6.20 3.35
CA ARG A 93 2.14 -7.07 4.27
C ARG A 93 3.05 -8.13 4.85
N LEU A 94 3.16 -8.11 6.18
CA LEU A 94 3.97 -9.01 7.00
C LEU A 94 5.43 -9.12 6.53
N ASP A 95 5.92 -8.11 5.82
CA ASP A 95 7.19 -8.10 5.10
C ASP A 95 7.39 -9.23 4.08
N ARG A 96 6.29 -9.84 3.62
CA ARG A 96 6.27 -10.99 2.70
C ARG A 96 5.59 -10.73 1.36
N GLN A 97 4.88 -9.61 1.25
CA GLN A 97 4.25 -9.20 0.00
C GLN A 97 4.39 -7.68 -0.15
N LEU A 98 4.88 -7.23 -1.31
CA LEU A 98 4.84 -5.85 -1.75
C LEU A 98 3.78 -5.70 -2.84
N VAL A 99 2.91 -4.72 -2.66
CA VAL A 99 1.97 -4.27 -3.69
C VAL A 99 2.25 -2.81 -4.03
N LEU A 100 2.24 -2.49 -5.32
CA LEU A 100 2.31 -1.14 -5.84
C LEU A 100 1.10 -0.86 -6.73
N ALA A 101 0.66 0.39 -6.78
CA ALA A 101 -0.27 0.86 -7.79
C ALA A 101 0.04 2.32 -8.13
N ALA A 102 -0.22 2.73 -9.36
CA ALA A 102 -0.12 4.12 -9.75
C ALA A 102 -1.40 4.59 -10.45
N PHE A 103 -1.79 5.82 -10.16
CA PHE A 103 -2.97 6.47 -10.70
C PHE A 103 -2.61 7.84 -11.24
N ARG A 104 -3.32 8.30 -12.26
CA ARG A 104 -3.30 9.67 -12.75
C ARG A 104 -4.73 10.15 -12.89
N GLY A 105 -5.18 11.01 -11.98
CA GLY A 105 -6.59 11.38 -11.96
C GLY A 105 -7.48 10.15 -11.71
N PRO A 106 -8.53 9.93 -12.50
CA PRO A 106 -9.37 8.73 -12.39
C PRO A 106 -8.75 7.47 -13.01
N ASP A 107 -7.66 7.61 -13.77
CA ASP A 107 -7.09 6.51 -14.55
C ASP A 107 -6.07 5.71 -13.74
N GLU A 108 -6.21 4.39 -13.73
CA GLU A 108 -5.23 3.46 -13.18
C GLU A 108 -4.16 3.16 -14.23
N LEU A 109 -2.88 3.35 -13.86
CA LEU A 109 -1.74 3.13 -14.76
C LEU A 109 -1.21 1.70 -14.69
N GLY A 110 -1.46 1.01 -13.58
CA GLY A 110 -1.06 -0.38 -13.37
C GLY A 110 -1.03 -0.75 -11.88
N ARG A 111 -0.98 -2.06 -11.63
CA ARG A 111 -0.77 -2.65 -10.30
C ARG A 111 0.30 -3.71 -10.37
N TYR A 112 1.06 -3.80 -9.30
CA TYR A 112 2.07 -4.83 -9.10
C TYR A 112 1.80 -5.54 -7.77
N SER A 113 2.05 -6.85 -7.75
CA SER A 113 2.07 -7.67 -6.53
C SER A 113 3.26 -8.62 -6.62
N SER A 114 4.15 -8.61 -5.63
CA SER A 114 5.32 -9.50 -5.61
C SER A 114 4.97 -10.97 -5.38
N ASP A 115 3.85 -11.23 -4.69
CA ASP A 115 3.34 -12.58 -4.44
C ASP A 115 1.80 -12.51 -4.35
N PRO A 116 1.07 -12.66 -5.48
CA PRO A 116 -0.40 -12.64 -5.50
C PRO A 116 -1.06 -13.71 -4.63
N SER A 117 -0.41 -14.86 -4.42
CA SER A 117 -0.92 -15.95 -3.58
C SER A 117 -1.10 -15.56 -2.11
N ARG A 118 -0.50 -14.45 -1.68
CA ARG A 118 -0.61 -13.92 -0.31
C ARG A 118 -1.81 -13.02 -0.10
N GLU A 119 -2.59 -12.69 -1.13
CA GLU A 119 -3.78 -11.83 -0.97
C GLU A 119 -4.81 -12.48 -0.02
N PRO A 120 -5.58 -11.67 0.75
CA PRO A 120 -6.70 -12.21 1.49
C PRO A 120 -7.72 -12.87 0.56
N GLY A 121 -7.92 -14.18 0.74
CA GLY A 121 -8.88 -14.96 -0.07
C GLY A 121 -8.29 -15.57 -1.34
N ALA A 122 -6.98 -15.48 -1.56
CA ALA A 122 -6.30 -16.32 -2.53
C ALA A 122 -6.42 -17.80 -2.14
N ASP A 123 -6.63 -18.65 -3.14
CA ASP A 123 -6.63 -20.10 -3.03
C ASP A 123 -5.31 -20.67 -3.56
N ASP A 124 -5.14 -21.99 -3.46
CA ASP A 124 -3.91 -22.69 -3.85
C ASP A 124 -3.64 -22.67 -5.38
N GLU A 125 -4.57 -22.15 -6.20
CA GLU A 125 -4.42 -22.03 -7.64
C GLU A 125 -3.76 -20.71 -8.06
N VAL A 126 -3.71 -19.73 -7.15
CA VAL A 126 -3.11 -18.42 -7.41
C VAL A 126 -1.59 -18.53 -7.45
N LEU A 127 -1.01 -18.01 -8.53
CA LEU A 127 0.44 -17.99 -8.74
C LEU A 127 1.17 -17.14 -7.69
N ALA A 128 2.36 -17.59 -7.31
CA ALA A 128 3.22 -16.93 -6.32
C ALA A 128 4.25 -16.00 -6.98
N GLU A 129 4.39 -16.06 -8.31
CA GLU A 129 5.29 -15.22 -9.07
C GLU A 129 4.85 -13.74 -9.10
N PRO A 130 5.81 -12.80 -9.18
CA PRO A 130 5.49 -11.39 -9.32
C PRO A 130 4.57 -11.12 -10.52
N PHE A 131 3.50 -10.37 -10.27
CA PHE A 131 2.53 -9.94 -11.27
C PHE A 131 2.61 -8.43 -11.48
N GLY A 132 2.51 -7.97 -12.73
CA GLY A 132 2.47 -6.54 -13.07
C GLY A 132 3.85 -5.86 -13.20
N VAL A 133 4.92 -6.64 -13.43
CA VAL A 133 6.27 -6.12 -13.67
C VAL A 133 6.31 -5.26 -14.93
N GLU A 134 5.48 -5.59 -15.94
CA GLU A 134 5.31 -4.84 -17.18
C GLU A 134 4.84 -3.39 -16.98
N HIS A 135 4.31 -3.04 -15.80
CA HIS A 135 3.90 -1.68 -15.48
C HIS A 135 5.04 -0.79 -14.95
N ALA A 136 6.27 -1.31 -14.84
CA ALA A 136 7.42 -0.56 -14.35
C ALA A 136 7.65 0.76 -15.11
N GLU A 137 7.56 0.73 -16.44
CA GLU A 137 7.69 1.94 -17.27
C GLU A 137 6.62 2.98 -16.92
N ALA A 138 5.35 2.57 -16.83
CA ALA A 138 4.25 3.45 -16.46
C ALA A 138 4.43 4.08 -15.07
N PHE A 139 4.93 3.31 -14.09
CA PHE A 139 5.22 3.80 -12.75
C PHE A 139 6.33 4.86 -12.75
N ALA A 140 7.42 4.57 -13.46
CA ALA A 140 8.57 5.44 -13.61
C ALA A 140 8.19 6.75 -14.34
N GLU A 141 7.43 6.67 -15.42
CA GLU A 141 6.92 7.83 -16.14
C GLU A 141 5.99 8.69 -15.29
N ALA A 142 5.10 8.08 -14.50
CA ALA A 142 4.13 8.79 -13.67
C ALA A 142 4.82 9.76 -12.68
N VAL A 143 5.96 9.35 -12.13
CA VAL A 143 6.74 10.17 -11.21
C VAL A 143 7.77 11.07 -11.91
N GLY A 144 7.91 10.96 -13.24
CA GLY A 144 8.88 11.73 -14.02
C GLY A 144 10.30 11.18 -13.98
N ARG A 145 10.45 9.86 -13.79
CA ARG A 145 11.72 9.12 -13.71
C ARG A 145 11.79 7.99 -14.74
N ALA A 146 11.40 8.27 -15.98
CA ALA A 146 11.43 7.28 -17.06
C ALA A 146 12.82 6.63 -17.26
N ASP A 147 13.89 7.35 -16.88
CA ASP A 147 15.27 6.84 -16.84
C ASP A 147 15.47 5.63 -15.90
N ALA A 148 14.58 5.45 -14.92
CA ALA A 148 14.64 4.36 -13.94
C ALA A 148 13.77 3.14 -14.32
N ALA A 149 13.09 3.15 -15.47
CA ALA A 149 12.12 2.12 -15.84
C ALA A 149 12.73 0.71 -15.93
N GLU A 150 13.90 0.57 -16.57
CA GLU A 150 14.58 -0.71 -16.75
C GLU A 150 15.04 -1.29 -15.40
N GLU A 151 15.75 -0.49 -14.59
CA GLU A 151 16.19 -0.90 -13.25
C GLU A 151 14.99 -1.19 -12.33
N LEU A 152 13.88 -0.45 -12.46
CA LEU A 152 12.66 -0.75 -11.71
C LEU A 152 12.06 -2.09 -12.13
N ALA A 153 11.99 -2.39 -13.42
CA ALA A 153 11.48 -3.67 -13.91
C ALA A 153 12.33 -4.84 -13.39
N GLU A 154 13.66 -4.68 -13.36
CA GLU A 154 14.57 -5.66 -12.76
C GLU A 154 14.23 -5.88 -11.27
N VAL A 155 14.13 -4.81 -10.49
CA VAL A 155 13.80 -4.89 -9.04
C VAL A 155 12.43 -5.52 -8.79
N LEU A 156 11.43 -5.23 -9.62
CA LEU A 156 10.10 -5.81 -9.49
C LEU A 156 10.07 -7.29 -9.93
N GLY A 157 10.89 -7.66 -10.91
CA GLY A 157 11.01 -9.04 -11.41
C GLY A 157 11.92 -9.95 -10.59
N GLU A 158 12.68 -9.43 -9.61
CA GLU A 158 13.53 -10.24 -8.74
C GLU A 158 12.70 -11.33 -8.04
N GLU A 159 13.13 -12.59 -8.16
CA GLU A 159 12.51 -13.73 -7.49
C GLU A 159 12.69 -13.63 -5.97
N LEU A 160 11.65 -13.99 -5.22
CA LEU A 160 11.65 -13.90 -3.76
C LEU A 160 12.28 -15.17 -3.16
N ASP A 161 13.42 -15.02 -2.48
CA ASP A 161 13.91 -16.06 -1.58
C ASP A 161 13.00 -16.16 -0.34
N THR A 162 12.17 -17.20 -0.31
CA THR A 162 11.23 -17.49 0.79
C THR A 162 11.87 -17.52 2.18
N ASP A 163 13.18 -17.78 2.29
CA ASP A 163 13.88 -17.89 3.57
C ASP A 163 14.55 -16.58 4.04
N SER A 164 14.71 -15.58 3.16
CA SER A 164 15.48 -14.35 3.46
C SER A 164 14.87 -13.03 3.00
N VAL A 165 13.71 -13.04 2.34
CA VAL A 165 13.06 -11.84 1.81
C VAL A 165 12.53 -10.91 2.89
N TYR A 166 12.91 -9.63 2.75
CA TYR A 166 12.35 -8.48 3.45
C TYR A 166 11.77 -7.53 2.40
N GLU A 167 10.46 -7.57 2.15
CA GLU A 167 9.81 -6.71 1.14
C GLU A 167 9.98 -5.21 1.42
N SER A 168 10.25 -4.84 2.66
CA SER A 168 10.61 -3.49 3.05
C SER A 168 11.94 -3.03 2.43
N GLU A 169 12.89 -3.94 2.19
CA GLU A 169 14.14 -3.63 1.48
C GLU A 169 13.88 -3.42 -0.01
N ARG A 170 13.06 -4.27 -0.63
CA ARG A 170 12.61 -4.09 -2.03
C ARG A 170 11.90 -2.75 -2.18
N LEU A 171 10.97 -2.43 -1.28
CA LEU A 171 10.29 -1.14 -1.29
C LEU A 171 11.28 0.02 -1.10
N ALA A 172 12.27 -0.08 -0.21
CA ALA A 172 13.28 0.96 -0.03
C ALA A 172 14.08 1.23 -1.31
N ARG A 173 14.36 0.20 -2.12
CA ARG A 173 14.99 0.31 -3.44
C ARG A 173 14.04 0.96 -4.44
N VAL A 174 12.80 0.48 -4.55
CA VAL A 174 11.76 1.05 -5.43
C VAL A 174 11.55 2.55 -5.16
N LEU A 175 11.38 2.94 -3.89
CA LEU A 175 11.22 4.34 -3.50
C LEU A 175 12.46 5.17 -3.86
N GLY A 176 13.66 4.60 -3.72
CA GLY A 176 14.91 5.24 -4.14
C GLY A 176 14.98 5.49 -5.64
N LEU A 177 14.65 4.49 -6.46
CA LEU A 177 14.61 4.59 -7.92
C LEU A 177 13.62 5.66 -8.38
N LEU A 178 12.43 5.65 -7.80
CA LEU A 178 11.36 6.59 -8.14
C LEU A 178 11.56 7.99 -7.54
N GLY A 179 12.58 8.20 -6.71
CA GLY A 179 12.82 9.48 -6.02
C GLY A 179 11.73 9.85 -5.01
N LEU A 180 11.07 8.85 -4.42
CA LEU A 180 9.99 8.99 -3.47
C LEU A 180 10.51 8.96 -2.01
N PRO A 181 9.78 9.52 -1.03
CA PRO A 181 10.17 9.50 0.37
C PRO A 181 10.43 8.09 0.91
N ARG A 182 11.70 7.77 1.19
CA ARG A 182 12.14 6.43 1.60
C ARG A 182 11.79 6.07 3.04
N TRP A 183 11.54 7.06 3.89
CA TRP A 183 11.23 6.84 5.31
C TRP A 183 9.94 6.04 5.53
N ILE A 184 9.11 5.84 4.50
CA ILE A 184 7.86 5.06 4.55
C ILE A 184 8.09 3.65 5.11
N VAL A 185 9.23 3.03 4.82
CA VAL A 185 9.58 1.69 5.33
C VAL A 185 9.68 1.64 6.85
N ALA A 186 9.81 2.80 7.50
CA ALA A 186 9.86 2.93 8.95
C ALA A 186 8.48 3.23 9.57
N ALA A 187 7.39 3.17 8.81
CA ALA A 187 6.04 3.47 9.29
C ALA A 187 5.61 2.65 10.51
N GLY A 188 6.15 1.43 10.68
CA GLY A 188 5.95 0.59 11.88
C GLY A 188 6.43 1.23 13.19
N ALA A 189 7.28 2.26 13.15
CA ALA A 189 7.71 2.97 14.34
C ALA A 189 6.61 3.85 14.97
N LEU A 190 5.55 4.18 14.22
CA LEU A 190 4.45 5.01 14.71
C LEU A 190 3.75 4.36 15.91
N PRO A 191 3.34 5.13 16.93
CA PRO A 191 3.27 6.60 16.98
C PRO A 191 4.58 7.28 17.44
N ARG A 192 5.73 6.59 17.47
CA ARG A 192 7.03 7.23 17.76
C ARG A 192 7.59 7.92 16.53
N ASP A 193 8.61 8.75 16.73
CA ASP A 193 9.29 9.44 15.63
C ASP A 193 9.86 8.44 14.62
N LEU A 194 9.67 8.75 13.34
CA LEU A 194 10.13 7.94 12.23
C LEU A 194 11.64 8.15 12.01
N PRO A 195 12.47 7.10 12.03
CA PRO A 195 13.85 7.19 11.61
C PRO A 195 13.97 7.82 10.22
N THR A 196 14.81 8.85 10.08
CA THR A 196 15.06 9.57 8.81
C THR A 196 13.84 10.25 8.16
N GLY A 197 12.69 10.27 8.85
CA GLY A 197 11.44 10.85 8.38
C GLY A 197 10.95 12.02 9.25
N PRO A 198 9.70 12.46 9.05
CA PRO A 198 9.07 13.47 9.88
C PRO A 198 8.91 12.98 11.33
N ARG A 199 8.92 13.92 12.28
CA ARG A 199 8.61 13.62 13.67
C ARG A 199 7.11 13.43 13.84
N THR A 200 6.68 12.67 14.84
CA THR A 200 5.23 12.42 15.05
C THR A 200 4.44 13.71 15.22
N LYS A 201 5.04 14.72 15.86
CA LYS A 201 4.39 16.04 16.07
C LYS A 201 4.14 16.82 14.77
N ASP A 202 4.88 16.47 13.71
CA ASP A 202 4.77 17.11 12.40
C ASP A 202 3.71 16.39 11.53
N LEU A 203 3.18 15.25 12.00
CA LEU A 203 2.15 14.48 11.32
C LEU A 203 0.74 14.91 11.74
N VAL A 204 -0.18 14.94 10.78
CA VAL A 204 -1.61 15.06 11.07
C VAL A 204 -2.21 13.66 11.29
N ARG A 205 -2.68 13.40 12.51
CA ARG A 205 -3.44 12.17 12.82
C ARG A 205 -4.90 12.33 12.45
N LEU A 206 -5.40 11.44 11.60
CA LEU A 206 -6.82 11.29 11.29
C LEU A 206 -7.36 9.99 11.91
N GLY A 207 -8.51 10.11 12.58
CA GLY A 207 -9.33 8.98 13.02
C GLY A 207 -10.73 9.12 12.47
N ALA A 208 -11.06 8.29 11.48
CA ALA A 208 -12.30 8.36 10.71
C ALA A 208 -12.60 9.77 10.14
N GLY A 209 -11.56 10.45 9.63
CA GLY A 209 -11.64 11.79 9.07
C GLY A 209 -11.71 12.92 10.10
N ALA A 210 -11.55 12.65 11.39
CA ALA A 210 -11.45 13.70 12.41
C ALA A 210 -10.05 13.77 13.02
N THR A 211 -9.64 14.96 13.44
CA THR A 211 -8.39 15.21 14.17
C THR A 211 -8.64 15.33 15.69
N GLY A 212 -7.56 15.37 16.48
CA GLY A 212 -7.61 15.61 17.92
C GLY A 212 -8.41 14.57 18.71
N ALA A 213 -8.99 14.97 19.84
CA ALA A 213 -9.72 14.06 20.73
C ALA A 213 -10.93 13.37 20.05
N LYS A 214 -11.64 14.09 19.17
CA LYS A 214 -12.73 13.52 18.37
C LYS A 214 -12.21 12.40 17.45
N GLY A 215 -11.10 12.65 16.77
CA GLY A 215 -10.40 11.65 15.95
C GLY A 215 -10.03 10.40 16.73
N VAL A 216 -9.53 10.53 17.96
CA VAL A 216 -9.17 9.37 18.80
C VAL A 216 -10.38 8.49 19.08
N VAL A 217 -11.51 9.09 19.49
CA VAL A 217 -12.73 8.32 19.81
C VAL A 217 -13.33 7.69 18.55
N GLN A 218 -13.49 8.46 17.48
CA GLN A 218 -14.07 7.95 16.22
C GLN A 218 -13.16 6.91 15.57
N GLY A 219 -11.84 7.11 15.61
CA GLY A 219 -10.85 6.17 15.12
C GLY A 219 -10.92 4.82 15.83
N ARG A 220 -11.08 4.80 17.15
CA ARG A 220 -11.25 3.55 17.91
C ARG A 220 -12.52 2.80 17.53
N ALA A 221 -13.65 3.51 17.42
CA ALA A 221 -14.91 2.90 17.01
C ALA A 221 -14.85 2.35 15.57
N ALA A 222 -14.28 3.14 14.64
CA ALA A 222 -14.08 2.72 13.27
C ALA A 222 -13.14 1.53 13.15
N ALA A 223 -12.03 1.51 13.90
CA ALA A 223 -11.08 0.39 13.91
C ALA A 223 -11.77 -0.91 14.36
N ALA A 224 -12.61 -0.87 15.39
CA ALA A 224 -13.35 -2.04 15.84
C ALA A 224 -14.29 -2.60 14.76
N ALA A 225 -14.99 -1.73 14.03
CA ALA A 225 -15.85 -2.14 12.91
C ALA A 225 -15.04 -2.70 11.72
N ARG A 226 -13.97 -1.99 11.34
CA ARG A 226 -13.14 -2.28 10.17
C ARG A 226 -12.34 -3.57 10.27
N ARG A 227 -11.99 -4.01 11.49
CA ARG A 227 -11.35 -5.32 11.70
C ARG A 227 -12.17 -6.50 11.16
N ARG A 228 -13.48 -6.34 10.96
CA ARG A 228 -14.37 -7.37 10.40
C ARG A 228 -14.62 -7.21 8.90
N MET A 229 -13.98 -6.23 8.28
CA MET A 229 -14.18 -5.85 6.89
C MET A 229 -12.81 -5.80 6.22
N PRO A 230 -12.26 -6.92 5.74
CA PRO A 230 -11.03 -6.86 4.97
C PRO A 230 -11.24 -6.00 3.72
N PRO A 231 -10.22 -5.23 3.30
CA PRO A 231 -10.28 -4.48 2.06
C PRO A 231 -10.35 -5.42 0.85
N PRO A 232 -10.71 -4.91 -0.34
CA PRO A 232 -10.57 -5.67 -1.58
C PRO A 232 -9.13 -6.18 -1.77
N PRO A 233 -8.95 -7.31 -2.49
CA PRO A 233 -7.63 -7.79 -2.85
C PRO A 233 -6.92 -6.77 -3.75
N ALA A 234 -5.59 -6.78 -3.72
CA ALA A 234 -4.81 -5.88 -4.58
C ALA A 234 -5.04 -6.13 -6.06
N ILE A 235 -5.16 -7.39 -6.46
CA ILE A 235 -5.47 -7.82 -7.82
C ILE A 235 -6.85 -8.46 -7.79
N ALA A 236 -7.79 -7.92 -8.57
CA ALA A 236 -9.17 -8.42 -8.59
C ALA A 236 -9.26 -9.83 -9.17
N ASP A 237 -8.54 -10.05 -10.28
CA ASP A 237 -8.43 -11.33 -10.97
C ASP A 237 -6.95 -11.75 -10.97
N PRO A 238 -6.47 -12.43 -9.91
CA PRO A 238 -5.07 -12.81 -9.80
C PRO A 238 -4.72 -13.92 -10.81
N PRO A 239 -3.46 -13.99 -11.26
CA PRO A 239 -3.01 -15.02 -12.20
C PRO A 239 -3.12 -16.42 -11.57
N ARG A 240 -3.57 -17.41 -12.36
CA ARG A 240 -3.81 -18.79 -11.92
C ARG A 240 -3.08 -19.81 -12.80
N ALA A 241 -2.73 -20.96 -12.22
CA ALA A 241 -2.01 -22.04 -12.92
C ALA A 241 -2.76 -22.62 -14.14
N ASP A 242 -4.10 -22.60 -14.13
CA ASP A 242 -4.94 -23.13 -15.21
C ASP A 242 -5.17 -22.14 -16.36
N ASP A 243 -4.76 -20.88 -16.19
CA ASP A 243 -4.85 -19.85 -17.21
C ASP A 243 -3.57 -19.85 -18.06
N LEU A 244 -3.49 -20.82 -18.99
CA LEU A 244 -2.31 -21.04 -19.86
C LEU A 244 -1.97 -19.85 -20.79
N GLY A 245 -2.62 -18.70 -20.69
CA GLY A 245 -2.40 -17.56 -21.58
C GLY A 245 -2.64 -17.91 -23.06
N ILE A 246 -3.34 -19.01 -23.34
CA ILE A 246 -3.70 -19.41 -24.69
C ILE A 246 -4.88 -18.53 -25.09
N ASP A 247 -4.58 -17.57 -25.95
CA ASP A 247 -5.58 -16.75 -26.64
C ASP A 247 -6.66 -17.68 -27.21
N PRO A 248 -7.96 -17.53 -26.84
CA PRO A 248 -9.03 -18.42 -27.31
C PRO A 248 -9.22 -18.41 -28.83
N TRP A 249 -8.47 -17.58 -29.56
CA TRP A 249 -8.41 -17.50 -31.02
C TRP A 249 -7.26 -18.32 -31.64
N LEU A 250 -6.47 -19.04 -30.84
CA LEU A 250 -5.39 -19.93 -31.30
C LEU A 250 -5.78 -21.44 -31.31
N LEU A 251 -7.06 -21.77 -31.15
CA LEU A 251 -7.62 -23.12 -31.32
C LEU A 251 -8.56 -23.23 -32.52
#